data_AF-A0AAU2UTD1-F1
#
_entry.id   AF-A0AAU2UTD1-F1
#
_cell.length_a   1.000
_cell.length_b   1.000
_cell.length_c   1.000
_cell.angle_alpha   90.00
_cell.angle_beta   90.00
_cell.angle_gamma   90.00
#
_symmetry.space_group_name_H-M   'P 1'
#
loop_
_entity.id
_entity.type
_entity.pdbx_description
1 polymer ?
#
loop_
_entity_poly.entity_id
_entity_poly.type
_entity_poly.pdbx_seq_one_letter_code
_entity_poly.pdbx_strand_id
1 'polypeptide(L)'
;MVAIRWDSVRLYQDITQTYSNGAPAYRHCTYVALAPGASATITEFFENPETWGSRMQEAVVHAQGTKVQEAVLAGETVRFGAFEVSGLGIATAQKSLLSWPDAQEIQLRADWARVMRTGVSDAWDADAVSRIANLYVFLTIAENLSTQ
;
A
#
# COMPACT_ATOMS: atom_id res chain seq x y z
N MET A 1 -14.60 23.56 -0.09
CA MET A 1 -14.88 22.13 0.20
C MET A 1 -14.44 21.33 -1.00
N VAL A 2 -13.53 20.36 -0.84
CA VAL A 2 -13.05 19.50 -1.92
C VAL A 2 -13.71 18.13 -1.75
N ALA A 3 -14.31 17.60 -2.81
CA ALA A 3 -14.88 16.25 -2.82
C ALA A 3 -13.98 15.35 -3.66
N ILE A 4 -13.49 14.25 -3.07
CA ILE A 4 -12.64 13.27 -3.74
C ILE A 4 -13.39 11.95 -3.83
N ARG A 5 -13.37 11.34 -5.01
CA ARG A 5 -14.01 10.05 -5.27
C ARG A 5 -13.06 8.91 -4.92
N TRP A 6 -13.56 7.93 -4.15
CA TRP A 6 -12.78 6.75 -3.76
C TRP A 6 -12.39 5.88 -4.96
N ASP A 7 -13.14 5.88 -6.05
CA ASP A 7 -12.85 5.06 -7.24
C ASP A 7 -11.65 5.53 -8.07
N SER A 8 -11.19 6.78 -7.88
CA SER A 8 -10.11 7.38 -8.66
C SER A 8 -8.97 7.95 -7.83
N VAL A 9 -9.06 7.87 -6.50
CA VAL A 9 -8.07 8.45 -5.60
C VAL A 9 -6.80 7.61 -5.55
N ARG A 10 -5.67 8.29 -5.41
CA ARG A 10 -4.41 7.71 -4.93
C ARG A 10 -4.23 8.16 -3.48
N LEU A 11 -4.42 7.22 -2.56
CA LEU A 11 -4.25 7.42 -1.13
C LEU A 11 -2.85 6.98 -0.71
N TYR A 12 -2.10 7.88 -0.11
CA TYR A 12 -0.79 7.61 0.50
C TYR A 12 -0.93 7.72 2.01
N GLN A 13 -0.13 6.94 2.74
CA GLN A 13 -0.09 7.00 4.21
C GLN A 13 1.35 7.11 4.70
N ASP A 14 1.58 7.99 5.66
CA ASP A 14 2.84 8.13 6.36
C ASP A 14 2.54 8.10 7.87
N ILE A 15 2.87 6.97 8.50
CA ILE A 15 2.63 6.74 9.90
C ILE A 15 3.96 6.46 10.57
N THR A 16 4.42 7.39 11.40
CA THR A 16 5.70 7.27 12.10
C THR A 16 5.50 7.34 13.61
N GLN A 17 6.19 6.45 14.33
CA GLN A 17 6.22 6.42 15.79
C GLN A 17 7.55 7.00 16.26
N THR A 18 7.50 8.06 17.05
CA THR A 18 8.66 8.59 17.76
C THR A 18 8.83 7.86 19.09
N TYR A 19 10.08 7.78 19.54
CA TYR A 19 10.46 7.15 20.81
C TYR A 19 11.24 8.14 21.68
N SER A 20 10.95 8.15 22.98
CA SER A 20 11.69 8.90 24.00
C SER A 20 12.15 7.91 25.07
N ASN A 21 13.45 7.83 25.31
CA ASN A 21 14.06 6.88 26.26
C ASN A 21 13.64 5.41 26.03
N GLY A 22 13.44 5.01 24.77
CA GLY A 22 13.00 3.65 24.40
C GLY A 22 11.50 3.40 24.54
N ALA A 23 10.72 4.36 25.07
CA ALA A 23 9.26 4.28 25.16
C ALA A 23 8.60 5.03 23.98
N PRO A 24 7.46 4.53 23.44
CA PRO A 24 6.69 5.27 22.45
C PRO A 24 6.25 6.65 22.98
N ALA A 25 6.53 7.72 22.23
CA ALA A 25 6.23 9.09 22.62
C ALA A 25 5.03 9.65 21.84
N TYR A 26 5.23 9.94 20.56
CA TYR A 26 4.21 10.54 19.68
C TYR A 26 4.10 9.80 18.35
N ARG A 27 2.87 9.61 17.86
CA ARG A 27 2.59 8.98 16.57
C ARG A 27 2.11 10.04 15.58
N HIS A 28 2.87 10.25 14.51
CA HIS A 28 2.42 11.05 13.38
C HIS A 28 1.61 10.17 12.44
N CYS A 29 0.48 10.68 11.96
CA CYS A 29 -0.42 9.98 11.04
C CYS A 29 -0.85 10.94 9.95
N THR A 30 -0.17 10.90 8.82
CA THR A 30 -0.50 11.72 7.65
C THR A 30 -1.04 10.84 6.53
N TYR A 31 -2.16 11.24 5.96
CA TYR A 31 -2.75 10.64 4.78
C TYR A 31 -2.91 11.69 3.70
N VAL A 32 -2.48 11.36 2.49
CA VAL A 32 -2.57 12.26 1.34
C VAL A 32 -3.44 11.58 0.29
N ALA A 33 -4.60 12.17 0.03
CA ALA A 33 -5.51 11.78 -1.04
C ALA A 33 -5.26 12.66 -2.26
N LEU A 34 -4.81 12.06 -3.36
CA LEU A 34 -4.62 12.74 -4.64
C LEU A 34 -5.65 12.27 -5.65
N ALA A 35 -6.29 13.21 -6.34
CA ALA A 35 -7.22 12.96 -7.42
C ALA A 35 -6.99 13.97 -8.56
N PRO A 36 -7.51 13.71 -9.78
CA PRO A 36 -7.41 14.67 -10.87
C PRO A 36 -7.99 16.04 -10.47
N GLY A 37 -7.12 17.06 -10.38
CA GLY A 37 -7.50 18.43 -10.02
C GLY A 37 -7.81 18.67 -8.54
N ALA A 38 -7.58 17.70 -7.65
CA ALA A 38 -7.87 17.83 -6.23
C ALA A 38 -6.86 17.07 -5.36
N SER A 39 -6.53 17.64 -4.19
CA SER A 39 -5.78 16.96 -3.16
C SER A 39 -6.33 17.28 -1.78
N ALA A 40 -6.17 16.35 -0.85
CA ALA A 40 -6.47 16.56 0.56
C ALA A 40 -5.39 15.90 1.41
N THR A 41 -4.92 16.63 2.43
CA THR A 41 -4.02 16.11 3.46
C THR A 41 -4.80 16.01 4.76
N ILE A 42 -4.87 14.81 5.32
CA ILE A 42 -5.51 14.53 6.60
C ILE A 42 -4.40 14.13 7.56
N THR A 43 -4.28 14.83 8.68
CA THR A 43 -3.22 14.59 9.66
C THR A 43 -3.81 14.20 11.01
N GLU A 44 -2.94 13.84 11.94
CA GLU A 44 -3.28 13.48 13.33
C GLU A 44 -3.94 14.61 14.15
N PHE A 45 -4.06 15.82 13.60
CA PHE A 45 -4.78 16.93 14.24
C PHE A 45 -6.31 16.74 14.23
N PHE A 46 -6.83 15.80 13.43
CA PHE A 46 -8.23 15.38 13.50
C PHE A 46 -8.42 14.28 14.54
N GLU A 47 -9.56 14.30 15.25
CA GLU A 47 -9.86 13.31 16.29
C GLU A 47 -9.82 11.86 15.75
N ASN A 48 -9.24 10.96 16.55
CA ASN A 48 -9.19 9.51 16.30
C ASN A 48 -8.50 9.08 14.97
N PRO A 49 -7.21 9.42 14.76
CA PRO A 49 -6.46 9.07 13.53
C PRO A 49 -6.44 7.59 13.18
N GLU A 50 -6.39 6.74 14.19
CA GLU A 50 -6.45 5.28 14.07
C GLU A 50 -7.74 4.81 13.36
N THR A 51 -8.86 5.50 13.60
CA THR A 51 -10.19 5.08 13.14
C THR A 51 -10.46 5.52 11.72
N TRP A 52 -10.18 6.78 11.39
CA TRP A 52 -10.43 7.26 10.03
C TRP A 52 -9.37 6.77 9.04
N GLY A 53 -8.13 6.55 9.49
CA GLY A 53 -7.04 6.04 8.65
C GLY A 53 -7.35 4.68 8.04
N SER A 54 -7.72 3.71 8.87
CA SER A 54 -8.14 2.37 8.40
C SER A 54 -9.39 2.43 7.52
N ARG A 55 -10.40 3.21 7.93
CA ARG A 55 -11.64 3.36 7.14
C ARG A 55 -11.42 3.96 5.76
N MET A 56 -10.49 4.91 5.60
CA MET A 56 -10.16 5.45 4.28
C MET A 56 -9.49 4.39 3.41
N GLN A 57 -8.56 3.61 3.97
CA GLN A 57 -7.93 2.51 3.22
C GLN A 57 -8.96 1.45 2.81
N GLU A 58 -9.84 1.04 3.72
CA GLU A 58 -10.95 0.12 3.45
C GLU A 58 -11.90 0.65 2.38
N ALA A 59 -12.25 1.94 2.43
CA ALA A 59 -13.09 2.57 1.41
C ALA A 59 -12.45 2.54 0.02
N VAL A 60 -11.12 2.74 -0.05
CA VAL A 60 -10.36 2.63 -1.30
C VAL A 60 -10.33 1.18 -1.81
N VAL A 61 -10.11 0.19 -0.93
CA VAL A 61 -10.20 -1.23 -1.29
C VAL A 61 -11.57 -1.59 -1.80
N HIS A 62 -12.63 -1.19 -1.10
CA HIS A 62 -14.00 -1.45 -1.54
C HIS A 62 -14.31 -0.81 -2.91
N ALA A 63 -13.80 0.39 -3.17
CA ALA A 63 -14.06 1.10 -4.42
C ALA A 63 -13.22 0.62 -5.60
N GLN A 64 -11.99 0.14 -5.37
CA GLN A 64 -11.01 -0.15 -6.44
C GLN A 64 -10.58 -1.61 -6.53
N GLY A 65 -10.68 -2.39 -5.45
CA GLY A 65 -10.10 -3.73 -5.32
C GLY A 65 -10.53 -4.68 -6.41
N THR A 66 -11.84 -4.86 -6.62
CA THR A 66 -12.36 -5.75 -7.67
C THR A 66 -11.86 -5.38 -9.06
N LYS A 67 -11.94 -4.08 -9.42
CA LYS A 67 -11.50 -3.60 -10.73
C LYS A 67 -10.01 -3.84 -10.96
N VAL A 68 -9.18 -3.61 -9.95
CA VAL A 68 -7.74 -3.85 -10.03
C VAL A 68 -7.46 -5.34 -10.17
N GLN A 69 -8.16 -6.18 -9.41
CA GLN A 69 -8.02 -7.64 -9.51
C GLN A 69 -8.36 -8.14 -10.91
N GLU A 70 -9.50 -7.70 -11.46
CA GLU A 70 -9.93 -8.05 -12.81
C GLU A 70 -8.92 -7.62 -13.86
N ALA A 71 -8.37 -6.40 -13.75
CA ALA A 71 -7.33 -5.91 -14.66
C ALA A 71 -6.07 -6.80 -14.62
N VAL A 72 -5.61 -7.14 -13.42
CA VAL A 72 -4.42 -8.00 -13.24
C VAL A 72 -4.66 -9.41 -13.80
N LEU A 73 -5.84 -9.99 -13.58
CA LEU A 73 -6.23 -11.29 -14.13
C LEU A 73 -6.41 -11.26 -15.66
N ALA A 74 -6.77 -10.10 -16.22
CA ALA A 74 -6.81 -9.88 -17.66
C ALA A 74 -5.41 -9.70 -18.29
N GLY A 75 -4.35 -9.77 -17.49
CA GLY A 75 -2.96 -9.64 -17.94
C GLY A 75 -2.42 -8.21 -17.91
N GLU A 76 -3.15 -7.25 -17.34
CA GLU A 76 -2.64 -5.90 -17.12
C GLU A 76 -1.63 -5.87 -15.96
N THR A 77 -0.73 -4.88 -16.02
CA THR A 77 0.19 -4.56 -14.92
C THR A 77 -0.27 -3.28 -14.24
N VAL A 78 -0.51 -3.35 -12.93
CA VAL A 78 -0.94 -2.22 -12.09
C VAL A 78 0.20 -1.76 -11.20
N ARG A 79 0.38 -0.45 -11.08
CA ARG A 79 1.51 0.16 -10.37
C ARG A 79 1.09 0.78 -9.04
N PHE A 80 1.82 0.45 -7.98
CA PHE A 80 1.67 0.97 -6.61
C PHE A 80 2.98 1.59 -6.13
N GLY A 81 3.36 2.72 -6.74
CA GLY A 81 4.67 3.34 -6.50
C GLY A 81 5.79 2.61 -7.24
N ALA A 82 6.79 2.10 -6.50
CA ALA A 82 7.88 1.33 -7.08
C ALA A 82 7.46 -0.09 -7.50
N PHE A 83 6.43 -0.65 -6.86
CA PHE A 83 5.92 -1.99 -7.13
C PHE A 83 4.98 -2.00 -8.34
N GLU A 84 5.21 -2.97 -9.22
CA GLU A 84 4.39 -3.31 -10.37
C GLU A 84 3.83 -4.72 -10.15
N VAL A 85 2.51 -4.86 -10.19
CA VAL A 85 1.80 -6.11 -9.91
C VAL A 85 1.12 -6.58 -11.19
N SER A 86 1.35 -7.84 -11.55
CA SER A 86 0.76 -8.50 -12.71
C SER A 86 0.26 -9.90 -12.32
N GLY A 87 -0.50 -10.56 -13.20
CA GLY A 87 -0.94 -11.94 -12.97
C GLY A 87 0.22 -12.93 -12.82
N LEU A 88 1.43 -12.57 -13.26
CA LEU A 88 2.61 -13.41 -13.17
C LEU A 88 3.41 -13.22 -11.88
N GLY A 89 3.28 -12.07 -11.22
CA GLY A 89 4.09 -11.74 -10.05
C GLY A 89 4.24 -10.24 -9.78
N ILE A 90 5.22 -9.92 -8.94
CA ILE A 90 5.59 -8.54 -8.56
C ILE A 90 6.94 -8.19 -9.19
N ALA A 91 7.06 -7.01 -9.77
CA ALA A 91 8.31 -6.45 -10.26
C ALA A 91 8.56 -5.06 -9.65
N THR A 92 9.80 -4.59 -9.73
CA THR A 92 10.15 -3.19 -9.46
C THR A 92 10.99 -2.65 -10.61
N ALA A 93 11.20 -1.33 -10.65
CA ALA A 93 12.07 -0.75 -11.70
C ALA A 93 13.52 -1.27 -11.61
N GLN A 94 13.95 -1.75 -10.44
CA GLN A 94 15.30 -2.20 -10.15
C GLN A 94 15.45 -3.73 -10.19
N LYS A 95 14.35 -4.48 -10.00
CA LYS A 95 14.39 -5.94 -9.91
C LYS A 95 13.41 -6.58 -10.88
N SER A 96 13.89 -7.62 -11.55
CA SER A 96 13.08 -8.45 -12.44
C SER A 96 11.95 -9.14 -11.69
N LEU A 97 10.91 -9.53 -12.41
CA LEU A 97 9.73 -10.24 -11.90
C LEU A 97 10.06 -11.32 -10.86
N LEU A 98 9.47 -11.18 -9.66
CA LEU A 98 9.31 -12.22 -8.67
C LEU A 98 7.98 -12.92 -8.92
N SER A 99 8.03 -14.20 -9.28
CA SER A 99 6.82 -14.98 -9.56
C SER A 99 6.00 -15.21 -8.29
N TRP A 100 4.67 -15.35 -8.41
CA TRP A 100 3.81 -15.63 -7.24
C TRP A 100 4.21 -16.88 -6.45
N PRO A 101 4.58 -18.01 -7.07
CA PRO A 101 5.08 -19.19 -6.34
C PRO A 101 6.35 -18.93 -5.51
N ASP A 102 7.17 -17.96 -5.92
CA ASP A 102 8.40 -17.58 -5.20
C ASP A 102 8.16 -16.44 -4.19
N ALA A 103 7.02 -15.76 -4.27
CA ALA A 103 6.63 -14.69 -3.36
C ALA A 103 5.97 -15.28 -2.11
N GLN A 104 6.56 -15.03 -0.94
CA GLN A 104 6.08 -15.62 0.31
C GLN A 104 4.98 -14.79 0.96
N GLU A 105 5.31 -13.57 1.35
CA GLU A 105 4.38 -12.64 1.98
C GLU A 105 4.87 -11.20 1.78
N ILE A 106 3.98 -10.23 1.96
CA ILE A 106 4.35 -8.83 2.05
C ILE A 106 4.22 -8.41 3.51
N GLN A 107 5.36 -8.15 4.16
CA GLN A 107 5.38 -7.73 5.56
C GLN A 107 5.37 -6.21 5.66
N LEU A 108 4.44 -5.68 6.46
CA LEU A 108 4.53 -4.31 6.96
C LEU A 108 5.40 -4.30 8.22
N ARG A 109 6.56 -3.65 8.15
CA ARG A 109 7.51 -3.51 9.28
C ARG A 109 7.86 -2.04 9.44
N ALA A 110 7.41 -1.44 10.53
CA ALA A 110 7.53 0.00 10.78
C ALA A 110 6.94 0.81 9.60
N ASP A 111 7.77 1.60 8.94
CA ASP A 111 7.46 2.48 7.80
C ASP A 111 7.71 1.82 6.44
N TRP A 112 8.00 0.51 6.39
CA TRP A 112 8.36 -0.21 5.15
C TRP A 112 7.39 -1.34 4.82
N ALA A 113 7.09 -1.48 3.53
CA ALA A 113 6.50 -2.69 2.97
C ALA A 113 7.62 -3.54 2.35
N ARG A 114 7.77 -4.77 2.82
CA ARG A 114 8.84 -5.70 2.42
C ARG A 114 8.23 -6.89 1.71
N VAL A 115 8.61 -7.09 0.46
CA VAL A 115 8.22 -8.28 -0.30
C VAL A 115 9.21 -9.39 0.01
N MET A 116 8.74 -10.49 0.57
CA MET A 116 9.57 -11.63 0.96
C MET A 116 9.61 -12.68 -0.15
N ARG A 117 10.75 -13.34 -0.31
CA ARG A 117 10.93 -14.47 -1.24
C ARG A 117 11.07 -15.76 -0.45
N THR A 118 10.41 -16.82 -0.92
CA THR A 118 10.47 -18.16 -0.34
C THR A 118 11.93 -18.63 -0.18
N GLY A 119 12.27 -19.11 1.02
CA GLY A 119 13.59 -19.67 1.33
C GLY A 119 14.70 -18.65 1.57
N VAL A 120 14.40 -17.35 1.57
CA VAL A 120 15.37 -16.27 1.84
C VAL A 120 14.94 -15.44 3.03
N SER A 121 15.86 -15.16 3.96
CA SER A 121 15.58 -14.38 5.17
C SER A 121 15.45 -12.88 4.92
N ASP A 122 16.16 -12.38 3.91
CA ASP A 122 16.13 -10.97 3.52
C ASP A 122 14.97 -10.69 2.56
N ALA A 123 14.46 -9.46 2.61
CA ALA A 123 13.41 -9.01 1.69
C ALA A 123 13.92 -9.05 0.24
N TRP A 124 13.11 -9.59 -0.66
CA TRP A 124 13.39 -9.52 -2.09
C TRP A 124 13.40 -8.07 -2.56
N ASP A 125 12.47 -7.24 -2.11
CA ASP A 125 12.53 -5.78 -2.28
C ASP A 125 11.73 -5.09 -1.18
N ALA A 126 11.97 -3.79 -1.00
CA ALA A 126 11.25 -3.00 -0.01
C ALA A 126 11.11 -1.54 -0.48
N ASP A 127 9.97 -0.94 -0.19
CA ASP A 127 9.77 0.50 -0.35
C ASP A 127 9.07 1.07 0.88
N ALA A 128 9.26 2.37 1.10
CA ALA A 128 8.62 3.08 2.18
C ALA A 128 7.10 3.09 1.93
N VAL A 129 6.33 2.81 2.98
CA VAL A 129 4.86 2.80 2.96
C VAL A 129 4.31 4.13 2.43
N SER A 130 4.96 5.25 2.75
CA SER A 130 4.61 6.59 2.27
C SER A 130 4.75 6.79 0.76
N ARG A 131 5.44 5.90 0.05
CA ARG A 131 5.64 5.94 -1.40
C ARG A 131 4.71 4.99 -2.16
N ILE A 132 3.99 4.13 -1.46
CA ILE A 132 3.09 3.14 -2.03
C ILE A 132 1.68 3.74 -2.09
N ALA A 133 1.23 4.04 -3.31
CA ALA A 133 -0.15 4.45 -3.53
C ALA A 133 -1.09 3.29 -3.22
N ASN A 134 -2.24 3.57 -2.60
CA ASN A 134 -3.31 2.61 -2.34
C ASN A 134 -2.79 1.32 -1.69
N LEU A 135 -1.96 1.46 -0.64
CA LEU A 135 -1.28 0.36 0.04
C LEU A 135 -2.18 -0.85 0.29
N TYR A 136 -3.40 -0.65 0.80
CA TYR A 136 -4.27 -1.78 1.13
C TYR A 136 -4.79 -2.50 -0.12
N VAL A 137 -5.00 -1.79 -1.23
CA VAL A 137 -5.31 -2.44 -2.52
C VAL A 137 -4.13 -3.30 -2.94
N PHE A 138 -2.91 -2.77 -2.87
CA PHE A 138 -1.70 -3.53 -3.18
C PHE A 138 -1.60 -4.82 -2.35
N LEU A 139 -1.78 -4.73 -1.03
CA LEU A 139 -1.70 -5.88 -0.13
C LEU A 139 -2.80 -6.91 -0.42
N THR A 140 -4.05 -6.48 -0.58
CA THR A 140 -5.17 -7.37 -0.87
C THR A 140 -4.97 -8.12 -2.19
N ILE A 141 -4.49 -7.45 -3.24
CA ILE A 141 -4.27 -8.09 -4.54
C ILE A 141 -3.11 -9.08 -4.48
N ALA A 142 -2.02 -8.71 -3.81
CA ALA A 142 -0.88 -9.61 -3.64
C ALA A 142 -1.26 -10.87 -2.85
N GLU A 143 -2.00 -10.73 -1.75
CA GLU A 143 -2.50 -11.86 -0.95
C GLU A 143 -3.42 -12.79 -1.77
N ASN A 144 -4.33 -12.20 -2.55
CA ASN A 144 -5.22 -12.95 -3.42
C ASN A 144 -4.47 -13.75 -4.49
N LEU A 145 -3.38 -13.21 -5.03
CA LEU A 145 -2.60 -13.86 -6.10
C LEU A 145 -1.57 -14.85 -5.58
N SER A 146 -1.02 -14.67 -4.37
CA SER A 146 -0.11 -15.64 -3.75
C SER A 146 -0.80 -16.90 -3.24
N THR A 147 -2.13 -16.84 -3.07
CA THR A 147 -2.95 -17.96 -2.57
C THR A 147 -3.54 -18.83 -3.69
N GLN A 148 -3.33 -18.46 -4.96
CA GLN A 148 -3.76 -19.24 -6.14
C GLN A 148 -2.78 -20.36 -6.47
#